data_AF-A0A663DWQ8-F1
#
_entry.id   AF-A0A663DWQ8-F1
#
_cell.length_a   1.000
_cell.length_b   1.000
_cell.length_c   1.000
_cell.angle_alpha   90.00
_cell.angle_beta   90.00
_cell.angle_gamma   90.00
#
_symmetry.space_group_name_H-M   'P 1'
#
loop_
_entity.id
_entity.type
_entity.pdbx_description
1 polymer ?
#
loop_
_entity_poly.entity_id
_entity_poly.type
_entity_poly.pdbx_seq_one_letter_code
_entity_poly.pdbx_strand_id
1 'polypeptide(L)'
;YTKIKIGNSLHSDWYWLGEWLHQKLGLTGKEALYFSAQSKGWPLDRKTCEVILTECLQCRLKLQTRHPAKAPPPHINQGKTLWSGLMPPTQSRFSS
;
A
#
# COMPACT_ATOMS: atom_id res chain seq x y z
N TYR A 1 -4.88 -34.32 -13.86
CA TYR A 1 -5.78 -33.15 -13.70
C TYR A 1 -7.04 -33.59 -12.99
N THR A 2 -7.02 -33.58 -11.66
CA THR A 2 -8.15 -34.04 -10.84
C THR A 2 -8.98 -32.83 -10.45
N LYS A 3 -10.16 -32.66 -11.08
CA LYS A 3 -11.15 -31.65 -10.68
C LYS A 3 -11.78 -32.11 -9.35
N ILE A 4 -11.31 -31.55 -8.25
CA ILE A 4 -11.97 -31.68 -6.95
C ILE A 4 -13.26 -30.85 -7.03
N LYS A 5 -14.42 -31.52 -7.09
CA LYS A 5 -15.73 -30.91 -6.86
C LYS A 5 -15.83 -30.59 -5.37
N ILE A 6 -15.57 -29.34 -4.98
CA ILE A 6 -15.92 -28.84 -3.65
C ILE A 6 -17.36 -28.33 -3.75
N GLY A 7 -18.26 -28.99 -3.02
CA GLY A 7 -19.66 -28.61 -2.92
C GLY A 7 -19.84 -27.28 -2.18
N ASN A 8 -20.92 -26.59 -2.55
CA ASN A 8 -21.57 -25.47 -1.86
C ASN A 8 -20.66 -24.36 -1.30
N SER A 9 -20.64 -23.20 -1.98
CA SER A 9 -20.98 -21.92 -1.35
C SER A 9 -20.78 -20.81 -2.38
N LEU A 10 -21.85 -20.07 -2.74
CA LEU A 10 -21.77 -18.83 -3.52
C LEU A 10 -20.66 -17.88 -3.03
N HIS A 11 -20.30 -17.95 -1.74
CA HIS A 11 -19.24 -17.17 -1.13
C HIS A 11 -17.84 -17.49 -1.72
N SER A 12 -17.62 -18.74 -2.13
CA SER A 12 -16.39 -19.20 -2.78
C SER A 12 -16.25 -18.67 -4.21
N ASP A 13 -17.37 -18.54 -4.92
CA ASP A 13 -17.38 -18.06 -6.32
C ASP A 13 -17.03 -16.57 -6.40
N TRP A 14 -17.58 -15.76 -5.48
CA TRP A 14 -17.28 -14.32 -5.41
C TRP A 14 -15.86 -14.05 -4.93
N TYR A 15 -15.33 -14.90 -4.06
CA TYR A 15 -13.93 -14.82 -3.63
C TYR A 15 -12.98 -14.99 -4.81
N TRP A 16 -13.18 -16.05 -5.60
CA TRP A 16 -12.39 -16.31 -6.81
C TRP A 16 -12.52 -15.18 -7.85
N LEU A 17 -13.74 -14.67 -8.06
CA LEU A 17 -13.97 -13.53 -8.95
C LEU A 17 -13.26 -12.27 -8.47
N GLY A 18 -13.25 -12.02 -7.16
CA GLY A 18 -12.53 -10.92 -6.54
C GLY A 18 -11.01 -11.05 -6.70
N GLU A 19 -10.47 -12.26 -6.54
CA GLU A 19 -9.05 -12.53 -6.79
C GLU A 19 -8.67 -12.29 -8.26
N TRP A 20 -9.47 -12.82 -9.20
CA TRP A 20 -9.29 -12.59 -10.63
C TRP A 20 -9.33 -11.10 -10.99
N LEU A 21 -10.28 -10.35 -10.42
CA LEU A 21 -10.42 -8.92 -10.65
C LEU A 21 -9.21 -8.16 -10.08
N HIS A 22 -8.74 -8.52 -8.89
CA HIS A 22 -7.55 -7.93 -8.28
C HIS A 22 -6.30 -8.12 -9.16
N GLN A 23 -6.14 -9.31 -9.76
CA GLN A 23 -5.05 -9.57 -10.72
C GLN A 23 -5.21 -8.76 -12.01
N LYS A 24 -6.43 -8.69 -12.57
CA LYS A 24 -6.72 -7.94 -13.79
C LYS A 24 -6.49 -6.44 -13.67
N LEU A 25 -6.77 -5.86 -12.50
CA LEU A 25 -6.55 -4.44 -12.23
C LEU A 25 -5.09 -4.09 -11.92
N GLY A 26 -4.19 -5.08 -11.86
CA GLY A 26 -2.77 -4.85 -11.59
C GLY A 26 -2.43 -4.78 -10.10
N LEU A 27 -3.12 -5.58 -9.27
CA LEU A 27 -2.90 -5.69 -7.82
C LEU A 27 -3.22 -4.38 -7.07
N THR A 28 -4.41 -3.83 -7.33
CA THR A 28 -4.90 -2.59 -6.72
C THR A 28 -5.23 -2.73 -5.24
N GLY A 29 -5.27 -1.60 -4.53
CA GLY A 29 -5.66 -1.54 -3.12
C GLY A 29 -7.11 -1.96 -2.85
N LYS A 30 -7.43 -2.18 -1.57
CA LYS A 30 -8.74 -2.66 -1.08
C LYS A 30 -9.91 -1.84 -1.61
N GLU A 31 -9.84 -0.51 -1.50
CA GLU A 31 -10.94 0.38 -1.90
C GLU A 31 -11.18 0.32 -3.42
N ALA A 32 -10.11 0.30 -4.23
CA ALA A 32 -10.23 0.19 -5.67
C ALA A 32 -10.85 -1.16 -6.09
N LEU A 33 -10.48 -2.25 -5.42
CA LEU A 33 -11.09 -3.57 -5.64
C LEU A 33 -12.57 -3.56 -5.26
N TYR A 34 -12.92 -2.99 -4.11
CA TYR A 34 -14.30 -2.88 -3.64
C TYR A 34 -15.18 -2.05 -4.59
N PHE A 35 -14.77 -0.84 -4.95
CA PHE A 35 -15.54 -0.01 -5.89
C PHE A 35 -15.68 -0.67 -7.27
N SER A 36 -14.64 -1.36 -7.74
CA SER A 36 -14.70 -2.10 -8.99
C SER A 36 -15.69 -3.27 -8.92
N ALA A 37 -15.74 -3.99 -7.80
CA ALA A 37 -16.72 -5.06 -7.59
C ALA A 37 -18.16 -4.51 -7.51
N GLN A 38 -18.36 -3.41 -6.78
CA GLN A 38 -19.67 -2.74 -6.66
C GLN A 38 -20.15 -2.21 -8.02
N SER A 39 -19.27 -1.67 -8.85
CA SER A 39 -19.62 -1.21 -10.22
C SER A 39 -20.14 -2.34 -11.12
N LYS A 40 -19.80 -3.60 -10.80
CA LYS A 40 -20.26 -4.80 -11.50
C LYS A 40 -21.48 -5.45 -10.83
N GLY A 41 -21.98 -4.87 -9.74
CA GLY A 41 -23.08 -5.43 -8.94
C GLY A 41 -22.69 -6.68 -8.16
N TRP A 42 -21.40 -6.88 -7.87
CA TRP A 42 -20.93 -8.08 -7.15
C TRP A 42 -21.10 -7.91 -5.64
N PRO A 43 -21.60 -8.95 -4.92
CA PRO A 43 -21.77 -8.92 -3.46
C PRO A 43 -20.44 -9.17 -2.73
N LEU A 44 -19.43 -8.35 -3.02
CA LEU A 44 -18.13 -8.37 -2.37
C LEU A 44 -18.07 -7.28 -1.29
N ASP A 45 -17.98 -7.72 -0.04
CA ASP A 45 -17.78 -6.83 1.09
C ASP A 45 -16.32 -6.40 1.23
N ARG A 46 -16.10 -5.25 1.88
CA ARG A 46 -14.75 -4.74 2.15
C ARG A 46 -13.87 -5.75 2.89
N LYS A 47 -14.45 -6.53 3.80
CA LYS A 47 -13.73 -7.57 4.55
C LYS A 47 -13.20 -8.66 3.63
N THR A 48 -14.01 -9.10 2.67
CA THR A 48 -13.60 -10.10 1.68
C THR A 48 -12.50 -9.56 0.77
N CYS A 49 -12.61 -8.29 0.32
CA CYS A 49 -11.54 -7.64 -0.41
C CYS A 49 -10.22 -7.60 0.39
N GLU A 50 -10.27 -7.33 1.69
CA GLU A 50 -9.10 -7.32 2.57
C GLU A 50 -8.43 -8.70 2.69
N VAL A 51 -9.24 -9.76 2.80
CA VAL A 51 -8.73 -11.15 2.78
C VAL A 51 -8.04 -11.45 1.45
N ILE A 52 -8.67 -11.12 0.32
CA ILE A 52 -8.06 -11.31 -1.02
C ILE A 52 -6.69 -10.64 -1.12
N LEU A 53 -6.56 -9.40 -0.64
CA LEU A 53 -5.28 -8.69 -0.65
C LEU A 53 -4.23 -9.35 0.27
N THR A 54 -4.66 -9.82 1.44
CA THR A 54 -3.78 -10.44 2.43
C THR A 54 -3.29 -11.82 1.98
N GLU A 55 -4.12 -12.59 1.30
CA GLU A 55 -3.78 -13.91 0.76
C GLU A 55 -3.00 -13.81 -0.56
N CYS A 56 -3.09 -12.68 -1.28
CA CYS A 56 -2.36 -12.48 -2.52
C CYS A 56 -0.83 -12.52 -2.30
N LEU A 57 -0.18 -13.55 -2.84
CA LEU A 57 1.26 -13.77 -2.74
C LEU A 57 2.08 -12.57 -3.27
N GLN A 58 1.65 -11.98 -4.38
CA GLN A 58 2.34 -10.82 -4.98
C GLN A 58 2.28 -9.59 -4.07
N CYS A 59 1.13 -9.34 -3.43
CA CYS A 59 0.97 -8.24 -2.46
C CYS A 59 1.81 -8.49 -1.20
N ARG A 60 1.84 -9.73 -0.69
CA ARG A 60 2.71 -10.12 0.42
C ARG A 60 4.20 -9.92 0.12
N LEU A 61 4.66 -10.33 -1.07
CA LEU A 61 6.05 -10.14 -1.50
C LEU A 61 6.42 -8.66 -1.65
N LYS A 62 5.51 -7.83 -2.18
CA LYS A 62 5.71 -6.37 -2.25
C LYS A 62 5.83 -5.73 -0.87
N LEU A 63 5.04 -6.17 0.11
CA LEU A 63 5.13 -5.68 1.49
C LEU A 63 6.44 -6.08 2.17
N GLN A 64 6.91 -7.32 1.95
CA GLN A 64 8.17 -7.80 2.50
C GLN A 64 9.40 -7.11 1.88
N THR A 65 9.35 -6.81 0.57
CA THR A 65 10.44 -6.12 -0.15
C THR A 65 10.52 -4.63 0.18
N ARG A 66 9.39 -3.97 0.46
CA ARG A 66 9.32 -2.56 0.85
C ARG A 66 9.22 -2.35 2.35
N HIS A 67 9.91 -3.18 3.15
CA HIS A 67 9.94 -2.95 4.58
C HIS A 67 10.60 -1.58 4.86
N PRO A 68 9.91 -0.60 5.47
CA PRO A 68 10.47 0.74 5.69
C PRO A 68 11.71 0.70 6.58
N ALA A 69 11.85 -0.32 7.41
CA ALA A 69 13.05 -0.57 8.22
C ALA A 69 14.28 -1.06 7.42
N LYS A 70 14.09 -1.51 6.17
CA LYS A 70 15.17 -1.92 5.26
C LYS A 70 15.39 -0.92 4.12
N ALA A 71 14.56 0.11 4.03
CA ALA A 71 14.84 1.22 3.13
C ALA A 71 16.13 1.88 3.63
N PRO A 72 17.17 2.03 2.79
CA PRO A 72 18.34 2.81 3.17
C PRO A 72 17.82 4.17 3.64
N PRO A 73 18.28 4.67 4.81
CA PRO A 73 17.83 5.96 5.30
C PRO A 73 18.00 6.95 4.16
N PRO A 74 16.94 7.73 3.82
CA PRO A 74 17.09 8.77 2.82
C PRO A 74 18.28 9.59 3.30
N HIS A 75 19.31 9.68 2.47
CA HIS A 75 20.49 10.48 2.75
C HIS A 75 19.97 11.90 2.95
N ILE A 76 19.73 12.27 4.21
CA ILE A 76 19.53 13.65 4.61
C ILE A 76 20.83 14.30 4.18
N ASN A 77 20.72 14.99 3.04
CA ASN A 77 21.82 15.67 2.39
C ASN A 77 22.66 16.35 3.47
N GLN A 78 23.91 15.88 3.59
CA GLN A 78 24.92 16.54 4.39
C GLN A 78 24.92 18.02 3.98
N GLY A 79 24.60 18.91 4.92
CA GLY A 79 24.77 20.35 4.72
C GLY A 79 23.53 21.21 4.59
N LYS A 80 22.37 20.84 5.15
CA LYS A 80 21.32 21.84 5.43
C LYS A 80 21.14 22.02 6.93
N THR A 81 21.91 22.96 7.46
CA THR A 81 21.78 23.58 8.76
C THR A 81 20.33 24.01 8.98
N LEU A 82 19.53 23.16 9.65
CA LEU A 82 18.11 23.41 9.84
C LEU A 82 17.80 24.52 10.87
N TRP A 83 18.79 25.06 11.60
CA TRP A 83 18.54 25.97 12.74
C TRP A 83 19.64 27.02 13.03
N SER A 84 20.32 27.61 12.03
CA SER A 84 21.30 28.70 12.29
C SER A 84 20.88 30.06 11.73
N GLY A 85 19.59 30.40 11.85
CA GLY A 85 19.04 31.67 11.35
C GLY A 85 18.27 32.51 12.36
N LEU A 86 18.26 32.16 13.65
CA LEU A 86 17.70 33.00 14.71
C LEU A 86 18.83 33.78 15.41
N MET A 87 19.48 34.70 14.69
CA MET A 87 20.13 35.91 15.24
C MET A 87 20.64 36.79 14.08
N PRO A 88 20.18 38.04 13.91
CA PRO A 88 20.99 39.05 13.22
C PRO A 88 22.20 39.41 14.10
N PRO A 89 23.41 39.56 13.54
CA PRO A 89 24.54 40.07 14.30
C PRO A 89 24.33 41.57 14.56
N THR A 90 24.11 41.94 15.82
CA THR A 90 24.35 43.30 16.28
C THR A 90 25.85 43.55 16.17
N GLN A 91 26.28 44.20 15.09
CA GLN A 91 27.67 44.61 14.90
C GLN A 91 28.08 45.51 16.07
N SER A 92 29.10 45.08 16.79
CA SER A 92 29.80 45.86 17.78
C SER A 92 30.63 46.94 17.09
N ARG A 93 30.59 48.15 17.66
CA ARG A 93 31.76 49.01 17.90
C ARG A 93 32.49 49.51 16.65
N PHE A 94 32.20 50.74 16.25
CA PHE A 94 33.24 51.62 15.74
C PHE A 94 33.94 52.27 16.95
N SER A 95 35.23 52.02 17.06
CA SER A 95 36.16 52.82 17.85
C SER A 95 36.99 53.67 16.89
N SER A 96 36.94 54.99 17.06
CA SER A 96 38.06 55.92 16.96
C SER A 96 37.66 57.21 17.67
#